data_AF-A0A9P4GWE0-F1
#
_entry.id   AF-A0A9P4GWE0-F1
#
_cell.length_a   1.000
_cell.length_b   1.000
_cell.length_c   1.000
_cell.angle_alpha   90.00
_cell.angle_beta   90.00
_cell.angle_gamma   90.00
#
_symmetry.space_group_name_H-M   'P 1'
#
loop_
_entity.id
_entity.type
_entity.pdbx_description
1 polymer ?
#
loop_
_entity_poly.entity_id
_entity_poly.type
_entity_poly.pdbx_seq_one_letter_code
_entity_poly.pdbx_strand_id
1 'polypeptide(L)'
;MDLAVPPPDGACHFLRLPGELRSSIHKYAFRTPGGAVCRVTKDSTTCKDLFRFLAVEVAAPKFTNRQLRDESKTLALLHNELVFKGGVNDVTRFLRAIPGSLVSLLRPITVIESKCRGHWVFEDLAAVCRKNLKAFVRMRYSWLDPSNNNFFWRATKLAIILRKDESIVQRICSVPSMHSPVLSLILKDSRYRSLSGIEAYPPNLRLYPLAEYLDAAAFRRLVREYDFMLIRVRQMPGGIDAAIAWAKELHERGI
;
A
#
# COMPACT_ATOMS: atom_id res chain seq x y z
N MET A 1 6.58 34.05 -31.25
CA MET A 1 5.11 34.06 -31.11
C MET A 1 4.79 34.49 -29.70
N ASP A 2 3.94 35.51 -29.55
CA ASP A 2 3.48 35.96 -28.23
C ASP A 2 2.41 34.98 -27.71
N LEU A 3 2.69 34.31 -26.59
CA LEU A 3 1.78 33.37 -25.95
C LEU A 3 0.59 34.07 -25.27
N ALA A 4 0.63 35.39 -25.13
CA ALA A 4 -0.45 36.18 -24.53
C ALA A 4 -1.66 36.36 -25.45
N VAL A 5 -1.51 36.19 -26.77
CA VAL A 5 -2.60 36.40 -27.74
C VAL A 5 -3.32 35.07 -27.97
N PRO A 6 -4.61 34.89 -27.57
CA PRO A 6 -5.37 33.67 -27.84
C PRO A 6 -5.46 33.44 -29.35
N PRO A 7 -5.37 32.19 -29.81
CA PRO A 7 -5.36 31.98 -31.24
C PRO A 7 -6.76 32.15 -31.84
N PRO A 8 -6.84 32.60 -33.09
CA PRO A 8 -8.11 32.95 -33.74
C PRO A 8 -9.05 31.75 -33.94
N ASP A 9 -8.52 30.53 -33.89
CA ASP A 9 -9.26 29.27 -33.95
C ASP A 9 -9.82 28.81 -32.60
N GLY A 10 -9.53 29.52 -31.51
CA GLY A 10 -9.89 29.13 -30.14
C GLY A 10 -9.14 27.89 -29.63
N ALA A 11 -8.09 27.44 -30.32
CA ALA A 11 -7.32 26.28 -29.90
C ALA A 11 -6.57 26.56 -28.59
N CYS A 12 -6.39 25.53 -27.77
CA CYS A 12 -5.64 25.66 -26.54
C CYS A 12 -4.14 25.88 -26.86
N HIS A 13 -3.55 26.98 -26.39
CA HIS A 13 -2.11 27.28 -26.53
C HIS A 13 -1.22 26.13 -26.06
N PHE A 14 -1.68 25.40 -25.05
CA PHE A 14 -0.96 24.23 -24.54
C PHE A 14 -0.75 23.17 -25.62
N LEU A 15 -1.73 22.95 -26.51
CA LEU A 15 -1.66 21.95 -27.58
C LEU A 15 -0.65 22.32 -28.68
N ARG A 16 -0.22 23.58 -28.75
CA ARG A 16 0.82 24.05 -29.68
C ARG A 16 2.23 23.78 -29.17
N LEU A 17 2.40 23.42 -27.89
CA LEU A 17 3.70 23.07 -27.36
C LEU A 17 4.19 21.74 -27.95
N PRO A 18 5.50 21.60 -28.19
CA PRO A 18 6.13 20.32 -28.49
C PRO A 18 5.70 19.24 -27.50
N GLY A 19 5.52 18.01 -27.98
CA GLY A 19 5.03 16.89 -27.17
C GLY A 19 5.86 16.62 -25.91
N GLU A 20 7.17 16.88 -25.96
CA GLU A 20 8.11 16.74 -24.85
C GLU A 20 7.84 17.76 -23.74
N LEU A 21 7.57 19.01 -24.10
CA LEU A 21 7.21 20.07 -23.15
C LEU A 21 5.84 19.80 -22.56
N ARG A 22 4.85 19.39 -23.36
CA ARG A 22 3.53 18.96 -22.84
C ARG A 22 3.66 17.83 -21.84
N SER A 23 4.45 16.80 -22.17
CA SER A 23 4.69 15.65 -21.29
C SER A 23 5.38 16.07 -19.99
N SER A 24 6.34 17.00 -20.06
CA SER A 24 7.03 17.53 -18.87
C SER A 24 6.10 18.34 -17.98
N ILE A 25 5.26 19.20 -18.57
CA ILE A 25 4.26 19.98 -17.84
C ILE A 25 3.22 19.03 -17.22
N HIS A 26 2.74 18.02 -17.95
CA HIS A 26 1.83 17.03 -17.40
C HIS A 26 2.46 16.26 -16.24
N LYS A 27 3.70 15.79 -16.38
CA LYS A 27 4.41 15.09 -15.30
C LYS A 27 4.54 15.97 -14.06
N TYR A 28 4.79 17.27 -14.22
CA TYR A 28 4.83 18.21 -13.11
C TYR A 28 3.44 18.46 -12.51
N ALA A 29 2.47 18.82 -13.35
CA ALA A 29 1.11 19.18 -12.93
C ALA A 29 0.33 18.02 -12.31
N PHE A 30 0.56 16.78 -12.77
CA PHE A 30 -0.14 15.62 -12.23
C PHE A 30 0.52 15.05 -10.99
N ARG A 31 1.77 15.38 -10.65
CA ARG A 31 2.40 14.83 -9.45
C ARG A 31 1.82 15.47 -8.19
N THR A 32 1.06 14.70 -7.42
CA THR A 32 0.62 15.09 -6.08
C THR A 32 1.61 14.55 -5.04
N PRO A 33 2.21 15.40 -4.18
CA PRO A 33 2.97 14.93 -3.02
C PRO A 33 2.10 14.01 -2.14
N GLY A 34 2.57 12.81 -1.84
CA GLY A 34 1.80 11.81 -1.09
C GLY A 34 0.77 11.02 -1.90
N GLY A 35 0.68 11.24 -3.22
CA GLY A 35 -0.16 10.46 -4.12
C GLY A 35 -1.58 11.00 -4.33
N ALA A 36 -2.27 10.38 -5.28
CA ALA A 36 -3.63 10.66 -5.69
C ALA A 36 -4.60 9.92 -4.76
N VAL A 37 -5.36 10.64 -3.94
CA VAL A 37 -6.36 10.01 -3.07
C VAL A 37 -7.55 9.57 -3.90
N CYS A 38 -7.85 8.27 -3.82
CA CYS A 38 -8.95 7.61 -4.49
C CYS A 38 -10.11 7.44 -3.51
N ARG A 39 -11.27 8.01 -3.85
CA ARG A 39 -12.54 7.79 -3.14
C ARG A 39 -13.52 7.11 -4.07
N VAL A 40 -14.06 5.97 -3.64
CA VAL A 40 -15.15 5.31 -4.37
C VAL A 40 -16.45 6.04 -4.02
N THR A 41 -17.08 6.64 -5.03
CA THR A 41 -18.39 7.29 -4.86
C THR A 41 -19.49 6.22 -4.89
N LYS A 42 -20.47 6.34 -3.97
CA LYS A 42 -21.55 5.37 -3.79
C LYS A 42 -22.42 5.16 -5.03
N ASP A 43 -22.42 6.13 -5.94
CA ASP A 43 -23.26 6.13 -7.15
C ASP A 43 -22.67 5.29 -8.30
N SER A 44 -21.48 4.73 -8.13
CA SER A 44 -20.80 3.96 -9.18
C SER A 44 -21.07 2.45 -9.07
N THR A 45 -22.31 2.05 -9.35
CA THR A 45 -22.68 0.62 -9.40
C THR A 45 -22.14 -0.11 -10.64
N THR A 46 -21.60 0.61 -11.62
CA THR A 46 -21.10 0.02 -12.88
C THR A 46 -19.65 0.41 -13.18
N CYS A 47 -18.83 -0.60 -13.50
CA CYS A 47 -17.40 -0.45 -13.84
C CYS A 47 -17.12 0.40 -15.08
N LYS A 48 -18.14 0.71 -15.90
CA LYS A 48 -17.99 1.51 -17.14
C LYS A 48 -17.48 2.92 -16.88
N ASP A 49 -17.61 3.39 -15.65
CA ASP A 49 -17.21 4.71 -15.21
C ASP A 49 -15.93 4.67 -14.37
N LEU A 50 -14.95 3.79 -14.62
CA LEU A 50 -13.69 3.71 -13.84
C LEU A 50 -13.00 5.08 -13.61
N PHE A 51 -13.12 6.00 -14.58
CA PHE A 51 -12.61 7.37 -14.50
C PHE A 51 -13.54 8.37 -13.78
N ARG A 52 -14.81 8.04 -13.57
CA ARG A 52 -15.68 8.73 -12.57
C ARG A 52 -15.60 8.07 -11.19
N PHE A 53 -15.35 6.75 -11.15
CA PHE A 53 -15.16 5.89 -9.97
C PHE A 53 -13.95 6.36 -9.19
N LEU A 54 -12.89 6.70 -9.91
CA LEU A 54 -11.78 7.48 -9.43
C LEU A 54 -12.12 8.96 -9.61
N ALA A 55 -12.93 9.51 -8.70
CA ALA A 55 -12.83 10.93 -8.40
C ALA A 55 -11.47 11.14 -7.73
N VAL A 56 -10.41 11.10 -8.55
CA VAL A 56 -9.07 11.38 -8.06
C VAL A 56 -9.11 12.85 -7.68
N GLU A 57 -9.07 13.12 -6.36
CA GLU A 57 -8.76 14.45 -5.84
C GLU A 57 -7.28 14.71 -6.12
N VAL A 58 -6.86 14.72 -7.39
CA VAL A 58 -5.62 15.37 -7.79
C VAL A 58 -5.93 16.84 -7.65
N ALA A 59 -5.25 17.53 -6.75
CA ALA A 59 -5.40 18.96 -6.52
C ALA A 59 -4.93 19.84 -7.71
N ALA A 60 -4.82 19.28 -8.91
CA ALA A 60 -4.41 19.97 -10.13
C ALA A 60 -5.65 20.50 -10.89
N PRO A 61 -5.54 21.66 -11.56
CA PRO A 61 -6.67 22.49 -11.97
C PRO A 61 -7.71 21.66 -12.69
N LYS A 62 -8.97 21.76 -12.26
CA LYS A 62 -10.14 21.23 -12.97
C LYS A 62 -9.99 21.65 -14.44
N PHE A 63 -9.53 20.75 -15.29
CA PHE A 63 -9.24 21.05 -16.68
C PHE A 63 -10.56 21.51 -17.31
N THR A 64 -10.67 22.81 -17.53
CA THR A 64 -11.84 23.48 -18.11
C THR A 64 -12.00 23.13 -19.59
N ASN A 65 -11.00 22.49 -20.20
CA ASN A 65 -11.02 22.08 -21.60
C ASN A 65 -11.30 20.57 -21.75
N ARG A 66 -12.39 20.22 -22.46
CA ARG A 66 -12.78 18.83 -22.77
C ARG A 66 -11.70 18.07 -23.55
N GLN A 67 -10.96 18.72 -24.45
CA GLN A 67 -9.93 18.08 -25.28
C GLN A 67 -8.75 17.58 -24.42
N LEU A 68 -8.28 18.40 -23.47
CA LEU A 68 -7.18 18.00 -22.57
C LEU A 68 -7.60 16.89 -21.60
N ARG A 69 -8.90 16.75 -21.34
CA ARG A 69 -9.43 15.73 -20.43
C ARG A 69 -9.16 14.32 -20.93
N ASP A 70 -9.24 14.09 -22.24
CA ASP A 70 -9.03 12.74 -22.79
C ASP A 70 -7.54 12.38 -22.84
N GLU A 71 -6.66 13.33 -23.17
CA GLU A 71 -5.20 13.13 -23.09
C GLU A 71 -4.72 12.90 -21.65
N SER A 72 -5.32 13.58 -20.66
CA SER A 72 -4.83 13.55 -19.27
C SER A 72 -5.35 12.42 -18.39
N LYS A 73 -6.48 11.79 -18.76
CA LYS A 73 -7.10 10.72 -17.95
C LYS A 73 -6.11 9.60 -17.60
N THR A 74 -5.32 9.15 -18.57
CA THR A 74 -4.33 8.09 -18.38
C THR A 74 -3.05 8.60 -17.70
N LEU A 75 -2.68 9.86 -17.92
CA LEU A 75 -1.49 10.48 -17.33
C LEU A 75 -1.57 10.58 -15.81
N ALA A 76 -2.76 10.81 -15.26
CA ALA A 76 -2.96 10.83 -13.81
C ALA A 76 -2.62 9.47 -13.17
N LEU A 77 -3.01 8.36 -13.80
CA LEU A 77 -2.70 7.00 -13.35
C LEU A 77 -1.21 6.66 -13.49
N LEU A 78 -0.57 7.16 -14.55
CA LEU A 78 0.85 6.93 -14.85
C LEU A 78 1.80 7.66 -13.88
N HIS A 79 1.41 8.83 -13.41
CA HIS A 79 2.30 9.71 -12.66
C HIS A 79 2.08 9.71 -11.15
N ASN A 80 0.95 9.19 -10.66
CA ASN A 80 0.65 9.18 -9.24
C ASN A 80 0.62 7.79 -8.64
N GLU A 81 1.13 7.69 -7.42
CA GLU A 81 0.75 6.62 -6.50
C GLU A 81 -0.73 6.79 -6.15
N LEU A 82 -1.51 5.73 -6.26
CA LEU A 82 -2.94 5.75 -5.94
C LEU A 82 -3.14 5.39 -4.48
N VAL A 83 -3.85 6.22 -3.72
CA VAL A 83 -4.05 6.03 -2.28
C VAL A 83 -5.52 5.79 -1.97
N PHE A 84 -5.87 4.56 -1.57
CA PHE A 84 -7.23 4.16 -1.22
C PHE A 84 -7.43 4.21 0.29
N LYS A 85 -8.26 5.15 0.74
CA LYS A 85 -8.65 5.29 2.16
C LYS A 85 -9.93 4.53 2.52
N GLY A 86 -10.68 4.04 1.53
CA GLY A 86 -11.90 3.24 1.72
C GLY A 86 -11.64 1.76 2.03
N GLY A 87 -10.37 1.39 2.19
CA GLY A 87 -9.95 0.03 2.56
C GLY A 87 -9.78 -0.90 1.36
N VAL A 88 -9.61 -2.18 1.65
CA VAL A 88 -9.21 -3.18 0.65
C VAL A 88 -10.29 -3.44 -0.42
N ASN A 89 -11.57 -3.36 -0.06
CA ASN A 89 -12.66 -3.64 -1.00
C ASN A 89 -12.63 -2.71 -2.23
N ASP A 90 -12.31 -1.43 -2.01
CA ASP A 90 -12.28 -0.44 -3.08
C ASP A 90 -11.13 -0.72 -4.06
N VAL A 91 -9.99 -1.15 -3.55
CA VAL A 91 -8.81 -1.52 -4.35
C VAL A 91 -9.08 -2.80 -5.13
N THR A 92 -9.70 -3.79 -4.49
CA THR A 92 -10.10 -5.04 -5.14
C THR A 92 -11.07 -4.77 -6.29
N ARG A 93 -12.09 -3.91 -6.08
CA ARG A 93 -13.02 -3.50 -7.15
C ARG A 93 -12.30 -2.75 -8.28
N PHE A 94 -11.44 -1.79 -7.92
CA PHE A 94 -10.66 -1.04 -8.89
C PHE A 94 -9.78 -1.94 -9.77
N LEU A 95 -9.02 -2.85 -9.15
CA LEU A 95 -8.13 -3.78 -9.86
C LEU A 95 -8.88 -4.82 -10.70
N ARG A 96 -10.13 -5.16 -10.36
CA ARG A 96 -10.99 -6.01 -11.20
C ARG A 96 -11.55 -5.26 -12.42
N ALA A 97 -11.76 -3.96 -12.29
CA ALA A 97 -12.42 -3.15 -13.30
C ALA A 97 -11.44 -2.49 -14.28
N ILE A 98 -10.17 -2.34 -13.91
CA ILE A 98 -9.16 -1.74 -14.78
C ILE A 98 -8.78 -2.68 -15.94
N PRO A 99 -8.73 -2.18 -17.19
CA PRO A 99 -8.21 -2.96 -18.31
C PRO A 99 -6.76 -3.42 -18.08
N GLY A 100 -6.45 -4.66 -18.45
CA GLY A 100 -5.11 -5.24 -18.27
C GLY A 100 -3.98 -4.42 -18.92
N SER A 101 -4.26 -3.72 -20.03
CA SER A 101 -3.31 -2.81 -20.70
C SER A 101 -2.90 -1.60 -19.84
N LEU A 102 -3.75 -1.18 -18.91
CA LEU A 102 -3.48 -0.07 -17.99
C LEU A 102 -2.83 -0.55 -16.69
N VAL A 103 -2.98 -1.83 -16.31
CA VAL A 103 -2.38 -2.39 -15.09
C VAL A 103 -0.86 -2.25 -15.09
N SER A 104 -0.20 -2.44 -16.25
CA SER A 104 1.25 -2.26 -16.37
C SER A 104 1.73 -0.82 -16.21
N LEU A 105 0.82 0.14 -16.32
CA LEU A 105 1.10 1.56 -16.23
C LEU A 105 0.91 2.10 -14.82
N LEU A 106 0.33 1.30 -13.92
CA LEU A 106 0.08 1.70 -12.55
C LEU A 106 1.39 1.80 -11.78
N ARG A 107 1.54 2.89 -11.05
CA ARG A 107 2.49 2.98 -9.93
C ARG A 107 2.02 2.11 -8.76
N PRO A 108 2.86 1.91 -7.73
CA PRO A 108 2.41 1.34 -6.47
C PRO A 108 1.08 1.94 -6.00
N ILE A 109 0.15 1.08 -5.61
CA ILE A 109 -1.13 1.42 -5.04
C ILE A 109 -1.00 1.29 -3.52
N THR A 110 -1.24 2.36 -2.79
CA THR A 110 -1.29 2.32 -1.33
C THR A 110 -2.73 2.19 -0.85
N VAL A 111 -2.96 1.24 0.05
CA VAL A 111 -4.23 1.01 0.74
C VAL A 111 -4.03 1.36 2.20
N ILE A 112 -4.82 2.30 2.72
CA ILE A 112 -4.79 2.67 4.13
C ILE A 112 -5.96 1.96 4.81
N GLU A 113 -5.66 0.90 5.56
CA GLU A 113 -6.67 0.13 6.28
C GLU A 113 -6.58 0.45 7.78
N SER A 114 -7.51 1.29 8.23
CA SER A 114 -7.58 1.71 9.64
C SER A 114 -8.40 0.73 10.49
N LYS A 115 -9.35 0.00 9.90
CA LYS A 115 -10.31 -0.85 10.61
C LYS A 115 -10.53 -2.14 9.83
N CYS A 116 -9.65 -3.13 10.00
CA CYS A 116 -9.86 -4.43 9.38
C CYS A 116 -11.15 -5.08 9.90
N ARG A 117 -12.17 -5.11 9.03
CA ARG A 117 -13.48 -5.74 9.31
C ARG A 117 -13.51 -7.21 8.91
N GLY A 118 -12.43 -7.95 9.16
CA GLY A 118 -12.35 -9.38 8.87
C GLY A 118 -11.32 -9.74 7.79
N HIS A 119 -10.86 -10.99 7.88
CA HIS A 119 -9.72 -11.50 7.12
C HIS A 119 -10.06 -11.96 5.70
N TRP A 120 -11.34 -12.23 5.39
CA TRP A 120 -11.78 -12.63 4.04
C TRP A 120 -11.42 -11.60 2.97
N VAL A 121 -11.29 -10.33 3.36
CA VAL A 121 -10.95 -9.25 2.45
C VAL A 121 -9.51 -9.38 1.91
N PHE A 122 -8.61 -10.04 2.66
CA PHE A 122 -7.24 -10.30 2.21
C PHE A 122 -7.16 -11.36 1.13
N GLU A 123 -7.98 -12.40 1.21
CA GLU A 123 -7.99 -13.49 0.22
C GLU A 123 -8.40 -12.97 -1.15
N ASP A 124 -9.45 -12.16 -1.19
CA ASP A 124 -9.97 -11.49 -2.37
C ASP A 124 -8.93 -10.56 -3.02
N LEU A 125 -8.26 -9.74 -2.21
CA LEU A 125 -7.18 -8.87 -2.69
C LEU A 125 -6.00 -9.69 -3.21
N ALA A 126 -5.59 -10.74 -2.49
CA ALA A 126 -4.50 -11.61 -2.90
C ALA A 126 -4.83 -12.30 -4.23
N ALA A 127 -6.06 -12.80 -4.42
CA ALA A 127 -6.50 -13.39 -5.68
C ALA A 127 -6.43 -12.39 -6.84
N VAL A 128 -6.81 -11.13 -6.63
CA VAL A 128 -6.72 -10.08 -7.66
C VAL A 128 -5.26 -9.69 -7.94
N CYS A 129 -4.40 -9.61 -6.92
CA CYS A 129 -2.97 -9.32 -7.10
C CYS A 129 -2.26 -10.43 -7.87
N ARG A 130 -2.61 -11.71 -7.64
CA ARG A 130 -2.10 -12.85 -8.42
C ARG A 130 -2.43 -12.75 -9.91
N LYS A 131 -3.64 -12.26 -10.24
CA LYS A 131 -4.07 -12.03 -11.64
C LYS A 131 -3.38 -10.82 -12.28
N ASN A 132 -2.87 -9.88 -11.46
CA ASN A 132 -2.34 -8.59 -11.90
C ASN A 132 -0.90 -8.39 -11.40
N LEU A 133 0.04 -9.27 -11.80
CA LEU A 133 1.41 -9.30 -11.27
C LEU A 133 2.19 -7.98 -11.43
N LYS A 134 1.79 -7.12 -12.39
CA LYS A 134 2.42 -5.82 -12.63
C LYS A 134 1.93 -4.71 -11.67
N ALA A 135 0.77 -4.88 -11.05
CA ALA A 135 0.27 -3.92 -10.05
C ALA A 135 0.89 -4.23 -8.68
N PHE A 136 1.70 -3.31 -8.15
CA PHE A 136 2.23 -3.43 -6.81
C PHE A 136 1.29 -2.78 -5.79
N VAL A 137 0.88 -3.50 -4.75
CA VAL A 137 -0.04 -3.04 -3.72
C VAL A 137 0.65 -2.99 -2.36
N ARG A 138 0.70 -1.79 -1.78
CA ARG A 138 1.18 -1.49 -0.42
C ARG A 138 -0.02 -1.36 0.51
N MET A 139 -0.21 -2.32 1.39
CA MET A 139 -1.27 -2.22 2.39
C MET A 139 -0.69 -1.71 3.72
N ARG A 140 -0.97 -0.45 4.05
CA ARG A 140 -0.63 0.17 5.34
C ARG A 140 -1.65 -0.26 6.37
N TYR A 141 -1.19 -1.04 7.35
CA TYR A 141 -2.04 -1.82 8.24
C TYR A 141 -1.83 -1.42 9.70
N SER A 142 -2.89 -0.98 10.39
CA SER A 142 -2.82 -0.51 11.78
C SER A 142 -2.37 -1.58 12.79
N TRP A 143 -2.48 -2.86 12.45
CA TRP A 143 -1.99 -3.95 13.29
C TRP A 143 -0.46 -4.05 13.31
N LEU A 144 0.20 -3.47 12.30
CA LEU A 144 1.66 -3.35 12.18
C LEU A 144 2.16 -2.01 12.72
N ASP A 145 1.39 -1.31 13.56
CA ASP A 145 1.85 -0.09 14.22
C ASP A 145 2.93 -0.42 15.28
N PRO A 146 4.16 0.13 15.17
CA PRO A 146 5.23 -0.09 16.14
C PRO A 146 4.91 0.44 17.54
N SER A 147 3.93 1.34 17.67
CA SER A 147 3.46 1.79 18.98
C SER A 147 2.63 0.74 19.72
N ASN A 148 2.20 -0.32 19.03
CA ASN A 148 1.41 -1.39 19.60
C ASN A 148 2.30 -2.42 20.32
N ASN A 149 1.96 -2.76 21.57
CA ASN A 149 2.68 -3.76 22.35
C ASN A 149 2.73 -5.18 21.72
N ASN A 150 1.86 -5.48 20.76
CA ASN A 150 1.84 -6.74 20.03
C ASN A 150 2.49 -6.66 18.64
N PHE A 151 3.13 -5.54 18.29
CA PHE A 151 3.72 -5.28 16.97
C PHE A 151 4.54 -6.46 16.44
N PHE A 152 5.58 -6.88 17.17
CA PHE A 152 6.46 -7.97 16.74
C PHE A 152 5.72 -9.29 16.59
N TRP A 153 4.83 -9.61 17.52
CA TRP A 153 4.07 -10.84 17.48
C TRP A 153 3.13 -10.89 16.27
N ARG A 154 2.47 -9.77 15.95
CA ARG A 154 1.62 -9.64 14.76
C ARG A 154 2.45 -9.72 13.47
N ALA A 155 3.59 -9.03 13.41
CA ALA A 155 4.49 -9.08 12.27
C ALA A 155 5.02 -10.50 12.02
N THR A 156 5.49 -11.19 13.07
CA THR A 156 5.94 -12.59 13.01
C THR A 156 4.83 -13.50 12.47
N LYS A 157 3.61 -13.37 13.02
CA LYS A 157 2.46 -14.16 12.59
C LYS A 157 2.14 -13.95 11.13
N LEU A 158 2.09 -12.70 10.68
CA LEU A 158 1.80 -12.39 9.29
C LEU A 158 2.89 -12.92 8.37
N ALA A 159 4.17 -12.83 8.73
CA ALA A 159 5.27 -13.41 7.96
C ALA A 159 5.16 -14.93 7.84
N ILE A 160 4.94 -15.64 8.94
CA ILE A 160 4.78 -17.10 8.93
C ILE A 160 3.53 -17.51 8.14
N ILE A 161 2.39 -16.84 8.37
CA ILE A 161 1.12 -17.29 7.80
C ILE A 161 1.02 -16.95 6.31
N LEU A 162 1.46 -15.75 5.91
CA LEU A 162 1.37 -15.27 4.54
C LEU A 162 2.58 -15.70 3.70
N ARG A 163 3.80 -15.49 4.20
CA ARG A 163 5.03 -15.80 3.44
C ARG A 163 5.56 -17.21 3.67
N LYS A 164 5.01 -17.97 4.62
CA LYS A 164 5.55 -19.27 5.05
C LYS A 164 7.01 -19.17 5.48
N ASP A 165 7.42 -18.00 5.97
CA ASP A 165 8.77 -17.75 6.44
C ASP A 165 8.92 -18.16 7.90
N GLU A 166 9.23 -19.42 8.14
CA GLU A 166 9.48 -19.96 9.48
C GLU A 166 10.83 -19.49 10.05
N SER A 167 11.77 -19.06 9.19
CA SER A 167 13.09 -18.58 9.63
C SER A 167 12.99 -17.34 10.53
N ILE A 168 11.90 -16.59 10.42
CA ILE A 168 11.61 -15.44 11.28
C ILE A 168 11.55 -15.81 12.77
N VAL A 169 11.21 -17.07 13.10
CA VAL A 169 11.22 -17.56 14.49
C VAL A 169 12.64 -17.51 15.07
N GLN A 170 13.64 -17.84 14.27
CA GLN A 170 15.06 -17.79 14.67
C GLN A 170 15.51 -16.34 14.92
N ARG A 171 14.92 -15.38 14.21
CA ARG A 171 15.20 -13.95 14.39
C ARG A 171 14.63 -13.39 15.68
N ILE A 172 13.51 -13.94 16.17
CA ILE A 172 12.80 -13.43 17.35
C ILE A 172 13.03 -14.25 18.62
N CYS A 173 13.62 -15.44 18.50
CA CYS A 173 13.80 -16.37 19.59
C CYS A 173 15.20 -16.98 19.55
N SER A 174 16.03 -16.60 20.51
CA SER A 174 17.41 -17.07 20.64
C SER A 174 17.54 -18.50 21.15
N VAL A 175 16.49 -19.05 21.76
CA VAL A 175 16.51 -20.39 22.37
C VAL A 175 15.95 -21.41 21.37
N PRO A 176 16.78 -22.31 20.80
CA PRO A 176 16.33 -23.23 19.74
C PRO A 176 15.19 -24.17 20.17
N SER A 177 15.21 -24.64 21.42
CA SER A 177 14.14 -25.49 21.97
C SER A 177 12.77 -24.80 22.03
N MET A 178 12.73 -23.46 21.93
CA MET A 178 11.50 -22.68 21.93
C MET A 178 10.96 -22.41 20.51
N HIS A 179 11.70 -22.74 19.45
CA HIS A 179 11.27 -22.45 18.07
C HIS A 179 9.98 -23.19 17.71
N SER A 180 9.93 -24.51 17.92
CA SER A 180 8.74 -25.32 17.64
C SER A 180 7.52 -24.93 18.49
N PRO A 181 7.64 -24.72 19.82
CA PRO A 181 6.55 -24.18 20.63
C PRO A 181 6.02 -22.82 20.15
N VAL A 182 6.91 -21.90 19.77
CA VAL A 182 6.53 -20.57 19.26
C VAL A 182 5.78 -20.69 17.93
N LEU A 183 6.29 -21.51 17.00
CA LEU A 183 5.65 -21.77 15.72
C LEU A 183 4.26 -22.40 15.92
N SER A 184 4.15 -23.42 16.77
CA SER A 184 2.89 -24.08 17.12
C SER A 184 1.86 -23.10 17.69
N LEU A 185 2.28 -22.21 18.60
CA LEU A 185 1.43 -21.17 19.17
C LEU A 185 0.92 -20.18 18.11
N ILE A 186 1.77 -19.83 17.15
CA ILE A 186 1.41 -18.94 16.04
C ILE A 186 0.38 -19.60 15.11
N LEU A 187 0.64 -20.85 14.71
CA LEU A 187 -0.23 -21.58 13.79
C LEU A 187 -1.60 -21.94 14.40
N LYS A 188 -1.68 -22.07 15.73
CA LYS A 188 -2.94 -22.33 16.45
C LYS A 188 -3.80 -21.08 16.70
N ASP A 189 -3.33 -19.88 16.38
CA ASP A 189 -4.10 -18.66 16.62
C ASP A 189 -5.30 -18.56 15.66
N SER A 190 -6.50 -18.83 16.18
CA SER A 190 -7.74 -18.84 15.42
C SER A 190 -8.06 -17.52 14.74
N ARG A 191 -7.53 -16.39 15.24
CA ARG A 191 -7.71 -15.07 14.60
C ARG A 191 -7.10 -15.03 13.20
N TYR A 192 -6.10 -15.86 12.91
CA TYR A 192 -5.43 -15.88 11.61
C TYR A 192 -5.79 -17.10 10.76
N ARG A 193 -6.69 -17.98 11.23
CA ARG A 193 -7.10 -19.20 10.52
C ARG A 193 -7.66 -18.91 9.11
N SER A 194 -8.31 -17.78 8.94
CA SER A 194 -8.80 -17.31 7.64
C SER A 194 -7.67 -16.89 6.69
N LEU A 195 -6.55 -16.36 7.21
CA LEU A 195 -5.38 -16.06 6.38
C LEU A 195 -4.61 -17.32 5.97
N SER A 196 -4.71 -18.42 6.72
CA SER A 196 -4.10 -19.69 6.31
C SER A 196 -4.73 -20.30 5.05
N GLY A 197 -5.93 -19.86 4.66
CA GLY A 197 -6.55 -20.24 3.37
C GLY A 197 -5.90 -19.58 2.16
N ILE A 198 -5.03 -18.58 2.36
CA ILE A 198 -4.28 -17.97 1.26
C ILE A 198 -3.17 -18.94 0.84
N GLU A 199 -3.45 -19.73 -0.19
CA GLU A 199 -2.55 -20.77 -0.71
C GLU A 199 -1.19 -20.21 -1.14
N ALA A 200 -1.20 -19.10 -1.88
CA ALA A 200 0.00 -18.42 -2.34
C ALA A 200 -0.12 -16.90 -2.15
N TYR A 201 0.66 -16.33 -1.24
CA TYR A 201 0.67 -14.89 -1.01
C TYR A 201 1.42 -14.16 -2.14
N PRO A 202 0.79 -13.19 -2.83
CA PRO A 202 1.39 -12.57 -4.02
C PRO A 202 2.69 -11.81 -3.69
N PRO A 203 3.71 -11.86 -4.57
CA PRO A 203 4.94 -11.09 -4.38
C PRO A 203 4.72 -9.58 -4.53
N ASN A 204 3.70 -9.18 -5.28
CA ASN A 204 3.29 -7.80 -5.54
C ASN A 204 2.31 -7.23 -4.51
N LEU A 205 1.98 -7.98 -3.45
CA LEU A 205 1.20 -7.48 -2.31
C LEU A 205 2.10 -7.51 -1.07
N ARG A 206 2.22 -6.37 -0.39
CA ARG A 206 3.03 -6.22 0.82
C ARG A 206 2.30 -5.48 1.92
N LEU A 207 2.50 -5.93 3.16
CA LEU A 207 1.94 -5.28 4.34
C LEU A 207 2.99 -4.37 4.98
N TYR A 208 2.60 -3.12 5.24
CA TYR A 208 3.45 -2.12 5.88
C TYR A 208 2.80 -1.63 7.17
N PRO A 209 3.59 -1.12 8.12
CA PRO A 209 3.11 -0.28 9.22
C PRO A 209 2.23 0.87 8.70
N LEU A 210 1.31 1.33 9.54
CA LEU A 210 0.47 2.48 9.21
C LEU A 210 1.29 3.78 9.13
N ALA A 211 2.27 3.92 10.03
CA ALA A 211 3.23 5.00 10.01
C ALA A 211 4.18 4.86 8.81
N GLU A 212 4.52 5.98 8.18
CA GLU A 212 5.41 6.01 7.01
C GLU A 212 6.88 5.83 7.38
N TYR A 213 7.26 6.23 8.59
CA TYR A 213 8.60 6.11 9.11
C TYR A 213 8.59 5.58 10.54
N LEU A 214 9.66 4.90 10.91
CA LEU A 214 9.89 4.45 12.28
C LEU A 214 10.57 5.56 13.08
N ASP A 215 9.92 6.08 14.10
CA ASP A 215 10.61 6.80 15.17
C ASP A 215 11.30 5.79 16.10
N ALA A 216 12.59 5.54 15.82
CA ALA A 216 13.37 4.57 16.58
C ALA A 216 13.55 4.96 18.06
N ALA A 217 13.55 6.24 18.39
CA ALA A 217 13.69 6.71 19.76
C ALA A 217 12.40 6.48 20.56
N ALA A 218 11.25 6.84 19.97
CA ALA A 218 9.94 6.53 20.56
C ALA A 218 9.75 5.02 20.69
N PHE A 219 10.10 4.25 19.66
CA PHE A 219 10.00 2.79 19.70
C PHE A 219 10.86 2.18 20.83
N ARG A 220 12.12 2.63 20.96
CA ARG A 220 13.02 2.20 22.03
C ARG A 220 12.45 2.50 23.42
N ARG A 221 11.85 3.67 23.60
CA ARG A 221 11.18 4.06 24.84
C ARG A 221 10.01 3.12 25.16
N LEU A 222 9.13 2.88 24.18
CA LEU A 222 7.99 1.98 24.35
C LEU A 222 8.41 0.55 24.72
N VAL A 223 9.45 0.01 24.06
CA VAL A 223 9.99 -1.32 24.41
C VAL A 223 10.45 -1.40 25.87
N ARG A 224 10.99 -0.31 26.43
CA ARG A 224 11.41 -0.25 27.84
C ARG A 224 10.25 -0.06 28.81
N GLU A 225 9.20 0.64 28.39
CA GLU A 225 8.02 0.92 29.22
C GLU A 225 7.07 -0.29 29.34
N TYR A 226 6.99 -1.14 28.31
CA TYR A 226 6.10 -2.31 28.32
C TYR A 226 6.86 -3.61 28.61
N ASP A 227 6.72 -4.14 29.82
CA ASP A 227 7.36 -5.40 30.27
C ASP A 227 7.17 -6.55 29.29
N PHE A 228 5.96 -6.70 28.73
CA PHE A 228 5.68 -7.75 27.76
C PHE A 228 6.55 -7.61 26.50
N MET A 229 6.72 -6.40 25.97
CA MET A 229 7.62 -6.17 24.83
C MET A 229 9.07 -6.40 25.22
N LEU A 230 9.48 -5.91 26.40
CA LEU A 230 10.84 -6.07 26.90
C LEU A 230 11.24 -7.54 27.04
N ILE A 231 10.38 -8.38 27.60
CA ILE A 231 10.61 -9.82 27.74
C ILE A 231 10.85 -10.46 26.36
N ARG A 232 10.07 -10.09 25.34
CA ARG A 232 10.22 -10.62 23.98
C ARG A 232 11.48 -10.13 23.31
N VAL A 233 11.77 -8.84 23.42
CA VAL A 233 12.97 -8.24 22.85
C VAL A 233 14.24 -8.82 23.47
N ARG A 234 14.23 -9.13 24.78
CA ARG A 234 15.33 -9.83 25.45
C ARG A 234 15.56 -11.25 24.92
N GLN A 235 14.55 -11.89 24.34
CA GLN A 235 14.67 -13.19 23.70
C GLN A 235 15.20 -13.10 22.26
N MET A 236 15.30 -11.91 21.67
CA MET A 236 15.86 -11.74 20.32
C MET A 236 17.40 -11.79 20.36
N PRO A 237 18.07 -12.51 19.45
CA PRO A 237 19.51 -12.36 19.25
C PRO A 237 19.86 -10.91 18.92
N GLY A 238 20.66 -10.24 19.77
CA GLY A 238 20.99 -8.82 19.64
C GLY A 238 20.01 -7.85 20.32
N GLY A 239 19.01 -8.36 21.05
CA GLY A 239 18.16 -7.56 21.94
C GLY A 239 17.41 -6.43 21.24
N ILE A 240 17.40 -5.26 21.87
CA ILE A 240 16.63 -4.09 21.41
C ILE A 240 17.10 -3.52 20.08
N ASP A 241 18.39 -3.61 19.78
CA ASP A 241 18.92 -3.06 18.52
C ASP A 241 18.57 -3.95 17.33
N ALA A 242 18.58 -5.28 17.53
CA ALA A 242 18.03 -6.22 16.53
C ALA A 242 16.53 -6.01 16.32
N ALA A 243 15.78 -5.74 17.39
CA ALA A 243 14.36 -5.41 17.34
C ALA A 243 14.10 -4.13 16.53
N ILE A 244 14.88 -3.07 16.76
CA ILE A 244 14.81 -1.82 15.99
C ILE A 244 15.19 -2.06 14.52
N ALA A 245 16.26 -2.82 14.25
CA ALA A 245 16.68 -3.12 12.89
C ALA A 245 15.59 -3.86 12.11
N TRP A 246 14.94 -4.83 12.74
CA TRP A 246 13.82 -5.54 12.12
C TRP A 246 12.60 -4.65 11.92
N ALA A 247 12.27 -3.77 12.87
CA ALA A 247 11.20 -2.79 12.70
C ALA A 247 11.47 -1.84 11.51
N LYS A 248 12.73 -1.41 11.31
CA LYS A 248 13.13 -0.61 10.14
C LYS A 248 12.96 -1.38 8.84
N GLU A 249 13.46 -2.62 8.80
CA GLU A 249 13.31 -3.51 7.63
C GLU A 249 11.83 -3.65 7.24
N LEU A 250 10.94 -3.79 8.23
CA LEU A 250 9.50 -3.89 7.99
C LEU A 250 8.90 -2.61 7.38
N HIS A 251 9.37 -1.41 7.76
CA HIS A 251 8.92 -0.17 7.12
C HIS A 251 9.42 -0.05 5.67
N GLU A 252 10.65 -0.49 5.42
CA GLU A 252 11.29 -0.37 4.11
C GLU A 252 10.76 -1.40 3.11
N ARG A 253 10.57 -2.65 3.56
CA ARG A 253 10.33 -3.80 2.69
C ARG A 253 8.93 -4.41 2.84
N GLY A 254 8.22 -4.10 3.92
CA GLY A 254 6.97 -4.76 4.27
C GLY A 254 7.13 -6.27 4.48
N ILE A 255 6.00 -6.93 4.83
CA ILE A 255 5.89 -8.40 4.88
C ILE A 255 5.64 -8.95 3.48
#